data_AF-Q04DT0-F1
#
_entry.id   AF-Q04DT0-F1
#
_cell.length_a   1.000
_cell.length_b   1.000
_cell.length_c   1.000
_cell.angle_alpha   90.00
_cell.angle_beta   90.00
_cell.angle_gamma   90.00
#
_symmetry.space_group_name_H-M   'P 1'
#
loop_
_entity.id
_entity.type
_entity.pdbx_description
1 polymer ?
#
loop_
_entity_poly.entity_id
_entity_poly.type
_entity_poly.pdbx_seq_one_letter_code
_entity_poly.pdbx_strand_id
1 'polypeptide(L)'
;MTEILGQTILDQIVDQNFPLASFPAEKYSQAVADTLEGNFDLGKINRSEVKINGGIENDGQTISLELAPYPLPLRYINEYKKLIHVDQQIKVFSYLIFESNKISRSKLKIVQLPDLKDLDSQIQNFYEIEKNWKAPEEDDKTIEKDAKTSTKK
;
A
#
# COMPACT_ATOMS: atom_id res chain seq x y z
N MET A 1 -3.13 20.44 -7.09
CA MET A 1 -3.60 19.62 -5.96
C MET A 1 -5.12 19.54 -6.11
N THR A 2 -5.67 18.33 -6.23
CA THR A 2 -7.07 18.10 -6.61
C THR A 2 -7.92 17.91 -5.34
N GLU A 3 -9.12 18.49 -5.32
CA GLU A 3 -10.10 18.28 -4.26
C GLU A 3 -11.34 17.60 -4.87
N ILE A 4 -11.90 16.63 -4.15
CA ILE A 4 -13.06 15.84 -4.58
C ILE A 4 -14.06 15.81 -3.42
N LEU A 5 -15.36 15.89 -3.74
CA LEU A 5 -16.42 15.76 -2.75
C LEU A 5 -16.37 14.38 -2.08
N GLY A 6 -16.48 14.35 -0.75
CA GLY A 6 -16.41 13.12 0.05
C GLY A 6 -17.42 12.05 -0.40
N GLN A 7 -18.64 12.45 -0.74
CA GLN A 7 -19.65 11.55 -1.31
C GLN A 7 -19.14 10.88 -2.60
N THR A 8 -18.58 11.65 -3.53
CA THR A 8 -18.05 11.11 -4.80
C THR A 8 -16.91 10.13 -4.57
N ILE A 9 -16.01 10.42 -3.62
CA ILE A 9 -14.93 9.50 -3.26
C ILE A 9 -15.52 8.20 -2.69
N LEU A 10 -16.48 8.29 -1.78
CA LEU A 10 -17.11 7.11 -1.19
C LEU A 10 -17.85 6.28 -2.24
N ASP A 11 -18.61 6.89 -3.14
CA ASP A 11 -19.31 6.18 -4.22
C ASP A 11 -18.29 5.40 -5.09
N GLN A 12 -17.20 6.05 -5.48
CA GLN A 12 -16.13 5.41 -6.25
C GLN A 12 -15.47 4.26 -5.49
N ILE A 13 -15.13 4.44 -4.22
CA ILE A 13 -14.42 3.43 -3.41
C ILE A 13 -15.33 2.25 -3.04
N VAL A 14 -16.56 2.53 -2.61
CA VAL A 14 -17.52 1.50 -2.15
C VAL A 14 -17.95 0.60 -3.29
N ASP A 15 -18.26 1.19 -4.44
CA ASP A 15 -18.68 0.44 -5.62
C ASP A 15 -17.50 -0.07 -6.45
N GLN A 16 -16.26 0.22 -6.00
CA GLN A 16 -15.01 0.00 -6.76
C GLN A 16 -15.09 0.55 -8.19
N ASN A 17 -15.81 1.65 -8.36
CA ASN A 17 -16.06 2.29 -9.64
C ASN A 17 -15.00 3.36 -9.93
N PHE A 18 -13.74 2.94 -9.92
CA PHE A 18 -12.59 3.74 -10.32
C PHE A 18 -11.69 2.93 -11.27
N PRO A 19 -10.92 3.59 -12.16
CA PRO A 19 -10.01 2.87 -13.03
C PRO A 19 -8.96 2.10 -12.22
N LEU A 20 -8.89 0.79 -12.48
CA LEU A 20 -7.88 -0.12 -11.97
C LEU A 20 -7.11 -0.71 -13.14
N ALA A 21 -5.81 -0.44 -13.20
CA ALA A 21 -4.89 -1.10 -14.12
C ALA A 21 -3.98 -2.03 -13.32
N SER A 22 -3.84 -3.29 -13.75
CA SER A 22 -3.05 -4.31 -13.06
C SER A 22 -2.18 -5.07 -14.05
N PHE A 23 -0.88 -5.09 -13.82
CA PHE A 23 0.09 -5.66 -14.74
C PHE A 23 1.00 -6.69 -14.04
N PRO A 24 1.29 -7.83 -14.67
CA PRO A 24 2.29 -8.75 -14.15
C PRO A 24 3.71 -8.28 -14.52
N ALA A 25 4.68 -8.60 -13.66
CA ALA A 25 6.10 -8.49 -13.96
C ALA A 25 6.88 -9.64 -13.32
N GLU A 26 7.98 -10.08 -13.92
CA GLU A 26 8.85 -11.10 -13.31
C GLU A 26 9.84 -10.49 -12.31
N LYS A 27 10.23 -9.23 -12.52
CA LYS A 27 11.18 -8.53 -11.67
C LYS A 27 10.95 -7.03 -11.75
N TYR A 28 11.52 -6.31 -10.80
CA TYR A 28 11.61 -4.86 -10.90
C TYR A 28 12.52 -4.45 -12.08
N SER A 29 12.08 -3.43 -12.80
CA SER A 29 12.81 -2.70 -13.84
C SER A 29 12.17 -1.31 -14.00
N GLN A 30 12.84 -0.39 -14.70
CA GLN A 30 12.28 0.93 -15.04
C GLN A 30 10.86 0.84 -15.65
N ALA A 31 10.59 -0.21 -16.45
CA ALA A 31 9.28 -0.43 -17.05
C ALA A 31 8.14 -0.56 -16.02
N VAL A 32 8.45 -0.94 -14.77
CA VAL A 32 7.48 -0.95 -13.68
C VAL A 32 7.03 0.46 -13.35
N ALA A 33 7.97 1.39 -13.16
CA ALA A 33 7.66 2.79 -12.89
C ALA A 33 6.91 3.44 -14.06
N ASP A 34 7.39 3.21 -15.29
CA ASP A 34 6.76 3.74 -16.51
C ASP A 34 5.33 3.22 -16.68
N THR A 35 5.09 1.93 -16.36
CA THR A 35 3.75 1.33 -16.41
C THR A 35 2.84 1.92 -15.34
N LEU A 36 3.34 2.11 -14.12
CA LEU A 36 2.57 2.72 -13.04
C LEU A 36 2.15 4.15 -13.41
N GLU A 37 3.11 4.99 -13.81
CA GLU A 37 2.87 6.38 -14.19
C GLU A 37 1.98 6.49 -15.44
N GLY A 38 2.23 5.70 -16.48
CA GLY A 38 1.48 5.76 -17.73
C GLY A 38 0.00 5.39 -17.61
N ASN A 39 -0.40 4.71 -16.54
CA ASN A 39 -1.79 4.34 -16.25
C ASN A 39 -2.39 5.14 -15.08
N PHE A 40 -1.67 6.15 -14.57
CA PHE A 40 -2.09 6.95 -13.44
C PHE A 40 -2.67 8.30 -13.86
N ASP A 41 -3.76 8.72 -13.22
CA ASP A 41 -4.45 9.98 -13.51
C ASP A 41 -4.48 10.89 -12.27
N LEU A 42 -3.88 12.08 -12.34
CA LEU A 42 -3.87 13.02 -11.20
C LEU A 42 -5.21 13.75 -10.99
N GLY A 43 -6.16 13.60 -11.91
CA GLY A 43 -7.45 14.30 -11.91
C GLY A 43 -8.60 13.54 -11.25
N LYS A 44 -8.45 12.24 -10.97
CA LYS A 44 -9.55 11.40 -10.45
C LYS A 44 -9.01 10.23 -9.63
N ILE A 45 -9.82 9.69 -8.72
CA ILE A 45 -9.48 8.46 -8.00
C ILE A 45 -9.19 7.36 -9.01
N ASN A 46 -8.04 6.72 -8.89
CA ASN A 46 -7.61 5.58 -9.70
C ASN A 46 -6.49 4.82 -9.00
N ARG A 47 -6.22 3.62 -9.53
CA ARG A 47 -5.20 2.70 -9.05
C ARG A 47 -4.49 2.07 -10.23
N SER A 48 -3.16 2.19 -10.24
CA SER A 48 -2.29 1.41 -11.11
C SER A 48 -1.45 0.48 -10.24
N GLU A 49 -1.39 -0.80 -10.57
CA GLU A 49 -0.59 -1.77 -9.82
C GLU A 49 0.25 -2.66 -10.74
N VAL A 50 1.41 -3.06 -10.23
CA VAL A 50 2.28 -4.07 -10.82
C VAL A 50 2.50 -5.19 -9.81
N LYS A 51 2.25 -6.42 -10.24
CA LYS A 51 2.45 -7.66 -9.47
C LYS A 51 3.75 -8.32 -9.91
N ILE A 52 4.82 -8.11 -9.16
CA ILE A 52 6.12 -8.74 -9.38
C ILE A 52 6.08 -10.16 -8.80
N ASN A 53 6.49 -11.17 -9.58
CA ASN A 53 6.46 -12.58 -9.19
C ASN A 53 5.08 -13.03 -8.67
N GLY A 54 4.01 -12.60 -9.34
CA GLY A 54 2.64 -12.95 -8.95
C GLY A 54 2.07 -12.12 -7.79
N GLY A 55 2.79 -11.11 -7.30
CA GLY A 55 2.31 -10.21 -6.25
C GLY A 55 2.41 -10.80 -4.85
N ILE A 56 1.95 -10.03 -3.85
CA ILE A 56 2.00 -10.44 -2.42
C ILE A 56 1.31 -11.78 -2.13
N GLU A 57 0.30 -12.16 -2.93
CA GLU A 57 -0.43 -13.43 -2.81
C GLU A 57 0.44 -14.66 -3.15
N ASN A 58 1.50 -14.48 -3.94
CA ASN A 58 2.42 -15.54 -4.37
C ASN A 58 3.83 -15.37 -3.76
N ASP A 59 3.93 -14.77 -2.57
CA ASP A 59 5.19 -14.39 -1.92
C ASP A 59 6.10 -13.46 -2.77
N GLY A 60 5.50 -12.84 -3.79
CA GLY A 60 6.09 -11.78 -4.58
C GLY A 60 5.84 -10.39 -3.98
N GLN A 61 5.83 -9.37 -4.85
CA GLN A 61 5.64 -7.98 -4.46
C GLN A 61 4.50 -7.36 -5.26
N THR A 62 3.63 -6.61 -4.60
CA THR A 62 2.69 -5.73 -5.29
C THR A 62 3.10 -4.29 -5.05
N ILE A 63 3.25 -3.53 -6.13
CA ILE A 63 3.54 -2.10 -6.08
C ILE A 63 2.35 -1.40 -6.70
N SER A 64 1.70 -0.50 -5.97
CA SER A 64 0.59 0.30 -6.50
C SER A 64 0.81 1.79 -6.34
N LEU A 65 0.37 2.54 -7.34
CA LEU A 65 0.26 3.98 -7.33
C LEU A 65 -1.23 4.34 -7.30
N GLU A 66 -1.65 5.05 -6.26
CA GLU A 66 -3.05 5.30 -5.94
C GLU A 66 -3.29 6.78 -5.68
N LEU A 67 -4.35 7.34 -6.27
CA LEU A 67 -4.79 8.70 -5.94
C LEU A 67 -5.88 8.58 -4.88
N ALA A 68 -5.54 8.94 -3.64
CA ALA A 68 -6.40 8.70 -2.49
C ALA A 68 -6.43 9.90 -1.52
N PRO A 69 -7.46 10.03 -0.67
CA PRO A 69 -7.53 11.13 0.31
C PRO A 69 -6.67 10.90 1.56
N TYR A 70 -6.32 9.66 1.85
CA TYR A 70 -5.58 9.26 3.05
C TYR A 70 -4.50 8.23 2.69
N PRO A 71 -3.44 8.06 3.51
CA PRO A 71 -2.40 7.06 3.31
C PRO A 71 -2.92 5.65 3.64
N LEU A 72 -3.87 5.18 2.84
CA LEU A 72 -4.53 3.88 2.93
C LEU A 72 -4.71 3.36 1.49
N PRO A 73 -4.68 2.04 1.26
CA PRO A 73 -5.06 1.47 -0.03
C PRO A 73 -6.55 1.70 -0.29
N LEU A 74 -6.93 2.09 -1.51
CA LEU A 74 -8.31 2.35 -1.94
C LEU A 74 -9.25 1.16 -1.69
N ARG A 75 -8.71 -0.07 -1.64
CA ARG A 75 -9.47 -1.29 -1.29
C ARG A 75 -9.92 -1.35 0.18
N TYR A 76 -9.46 -0.47 1.07
CA TYR A 76 -9.83 -0.43 2.50
C TYR A 76 -11.12 0.37 2.72
N ILE A 77 -12.21 -0.14 2.15
CA ILE A 77 -13.51 0.54 2.06
C ILE A 77 -14.06 0.92 3.45
N ASN A 78 -13.91 0.03 4.44
CA ASN A 78 -14.49 0.25 5.78
C ASN A 78 -13.80 1.38 6.53
N GLU A 79 -12.50 1.56 6.30
CA GLU A 79 -11.68 2.62 6.85
C GLU A 79 -12.08 3.96 6.24
N TYR A 80 -12.23 4.02 4.90
CA TYR A 80 -12.70 5.24 4.23
C TYR A 80 -14.08 5.68 4.68
N LYS A 81 -15.04 4.74 4.83
CA LYS A 81 -16.39 5.04 5.33
C LYS A 81 -16.38 5.71 6.72
N LYS A 82 -15.35 5.46 7.53
CA LYS A 82 -15.22 6.06 8.88
C LYS A 82 -14.53 7.43 8.86
N LEU A 83 -13.68 7.68 7.87
CA LEU A 83 -12.82 8.86 7.80
C LEU A 83 -13.41 9.98 6.92
N ILE A 84 -14.20 9.63 5.90
CA ILE A 84 -14.73 10.59 4.93
C ILE A 84 -16.09 11.11 5.39
N HIS A 85 -16.19 12.43 5.50
CA HIS A 85 -17.48 13.14 5.59
C HIS A 85 -18.01 13.45 4.20
N VAL A 86 -19.25 13.07 3.92
CA VAL A 86 -19.87 13.12 2.58
C VAL A 86 -19.92 14.53 1.98
N ASP A 87 -20.16 15.55 2.81
CA ASP A 87 -20.33 16.94 2.37
C ASP A 87 -19.02 17.74 2.32
N GLN A 88 -17.88 17.10 2.62
CA GLN A 88 -16.58 17.76 2.69
C GLN A 88 -15.86 17.70 1.33
N GLN A 89 -15.21 18.80 0.93
CA GLN A 89 -14.19 18.76 -0.13
C GLN A 89 -12.88 18.23 0.45
N ILE A 90 -12.39 17.12 -0.10
CA ILE A 90 -11.23 16.41 0.44
C ILE A 90 -10.11 16.44 -0.60
N LYS A 91 -8.93 16.85 -0.14
CA LYS A 91 -7.70 16.81 -0.94
C LYS A 91 -7.29 15.38 -1.17
N VAL A 92 -6.91 15.08 -2.42
CA VAL A 92 -6.33 13.79 -2.79
C VAL A 92 -4.85 13.94 -3.11
N PHE A 93 -4.10 12.88 -2.81
CA PHE A 93 -2.67 12.79 -2.98
C PHE A 93 -2.30 11.49 -3.67
N SER A 94 -1.15 11.51 -4.35
CA SER A 94 -0.55 10.31 -4.92
C SER A 94 0.15 9.53 -3.80
N TYR A 95 -0.21 8.27 -3.65
CA TYR A 95 0.40 7.35 -2.71
C TYR A 95 1.02 6.19 -3.48
N LEU A 96 2.29 5.95 -3.21
CA LEU A 96 3.01 4.79 -3.65
C LEU A 96 2.98 3.76 -2.52
N ILE A 97 2.46 2.57 -2.83
CA ILE A 97 2.17 1.52 -1.88
C ILE A 97 2.97 0.29 -2.27
N PHE A 98 3.75 -0.23 -1.32
CA PHE A 98 4.54 -1.44 -1.46
C PHE A 98 4.00 -2.52 -0.55
N GLU A 99 3.77 -3.68 -1.13
CA GLU A 99 3.25 -4.85 -0.45
C GLU A 99 4.18 -6.04 -0.66
N SER A 100 4.73 -6.56 0.44
CA SER A 100 5.43 -7.84 0.45
C SER A 100 5.50 -8.40 1.87
N ASN A 101 5.58 -9.73 1.96
CA ASN A 101 5.71 -10.46 3.21
C ASN A 101 7.04 -10.17 3.95
N LYS A 102 8.00 -9.48 3.31
CA LYS A 102 9.33 -9.19 3.85
C LYS A 102 9.47 -7.77 4.39
N ILE A 103 8.76 -6.79 3.85
CA ILE A 103 9.11 -5.37 4.07
C ILE A 103 8.62 -4.80 5.41
N SER A 104 7.55 -5.34 5.98
CA SER A 104 7.03 -4.90 7.29
C SER A 104 6.16 -5.97 7.96
N ARG A 105 5.93 -5.84 9.27
CA ARG A 105 4.98 -6.71 9.99
C ARG A 105 3.55 -6.61 9.43
N SER A 106 3.16 -5.45 8.93
CA SER A 106 1.87 -5.23 8.26
C SER A 106 1.89 -5.61 6.78
N LYS A 107 3.03 -6.09 6.26
CA LYS A 107 3.27 -6.44 4.85
C LYS A 107 3.06 -5.28 3.88
N LEU A 108 3.02 -4.05 4.39
CA LEU A 108 2.60 -2.85 3.70
C LEU A 108 3.50 -1.68 4.09
N LYS A 109 3.90 -0.87 3.11
CA LYS A 109 4.52 0.44 3.30
C LYS A 109 3.93 1.44 2.31
N ILE A 110 3.57 2.63 2.80
CA ILE A 110 2.91 3.68 2.02
C ILE A 110 3.79 4.92 2.06
N VAL A 111 3.99 5.53 0.91
CA VAL A 111 4.73 6.79 0.76
C VAL A 111 3.87 7.78 -0.01
N GLN A 112 3.71 8.98 0.53
CA GLN A 112 3.06 10.07 -0.18
C GLN A 112 4.05 10.70 -1.16
N LEU A 113 3.65 10.84 -2.41
CA LEU A 113 4.44 11.46 -3.46
C LEU A 113 4.00 12.92 -3.66
N PRO A 114 4.91 13.91 -3.56
CA PRO A 114 4.59 15.30 -3.89
C PRO A 114 4.38 15.48 -5.40
N ASP A 115 5.14 14.77 -6.21
CA ASP A 115 5.00 14.62 -7.65
C ASP A 115 5.54 13.23 -8.09
N LEU A 116 5.48 12.93 -9.39
CA LEU A 116 5.90 11.62 -9.92
C LEU A 116 7.37 11.58 -10.37
N LYS A 117 8.14 12.68 -10.23
CA LYS A 117 9.49 12.77 -10.82
C LYS A 117 10.47 11.74 -10.26
N ASP A 118 10.32 11.43 -8.97
CA ASP A 118 11.18 10.48 -8.26
C ASP A 118 10.52 9.09 -8.10
N LEU A 119 9.47 8.78 -8.87
CA LEU A 119 8.73 7.53 -8.75
C LEU A 119 9.66 6.31 -8.88
N ASP A 120 10.46 6.25 -9.95
CA ASP A 120 11.36 5.13 -10.18
C ASP A 120 12.41 5.00 -9.07
N SER A 121 13.08 6.10 -8.71
CA SER A 121 14.04 6.14 -7.61
C SER A 121 13.46 5.61 -6.29
N GLN A 122 12.20 5.96 -5.98
CA GLN A 122 11.54 5.44 -4.79
C GLN A 122 11.30 3.94 -4.90
N ILE A 123 10.76 3.46 -6.03
CA ILE A 123 10.54 2.02 -6.27
C ILE A 123 11.85 1.24 -6.15
N GLN A 124 12.93 1.72 -6.77
CA GLN A 124 14.24 1.10 -6.71
C GLN A 124 14.74 0.95 -5.27
N ASN A 125 14.63 2.01 -4.47
CA ASN A 125 15.03 1.98 -3.05
C ASN A 125 14.26 0.91 -2.27
N PHE A 126 12.97 0.74 -2.54
CA PHE A 126 12.16 -0.30 -1.90
C PHE A 126 12.55 -1.70 -2.32
N TYR A 127 12.77 -1.90 -3.61
CA TYR A 127 13.20 -3.17 -4.15
C TYR A 127 14.55 -3.61 -3.54
N GLU A 128 15.50 -2.70 -3.39
CA GLU A 128 16.80 -2.99 -2.76
C GLU A 128 16.68 -3.28 -1.27
N ILE A 129 15.80 -2.60 -0.53
CA ILE A 129 15.53 -2.93 0.88
C ILE A 129 15.03 -4.36 1.00
N GLU A 130 14.11 -4.77 0.13
CA GLU A 130 13.53 -6.10 0.19
C GLU A 130 14.52 -7.20 -0.23
N LYS A 131 15.31 -6.95 -1.28
CA LYS A 131 16.35 -7.88 -1.73
C LYS A 131 17.40 -8.13 -0.65
N ASN A 132 17.72 -7.11 0.14
CA ASN A 132 18.69 -7.18 1.23
C ASN A 132 18.04 -7.52 2.58
N TRP A 133 16.74 -7.78 2.61
CA TRP A 133 16.02 -8.09 3.83
C TRP A 133 16.49 -9.44 4.40
N LYS A 134 16.81 -9.43 5.69
CA LYS A 134 17.08 -10.63 6.47
C LYS A 134 15.94 -10.83 7.45
N ALA A 135 15.46 -12.07 7.56
CA ALA A 135 14.51 -12.41 8.59
C ALA A 135 15.10 -12.00 9.94
N PRO A 136 14.34 -11.28 10.79
CA PRO A 136 14.77 -11.09 12.16
C PRO A 136 14.96 -12.48 12.77
N GLU A 137 16.11 -12.71 13.40
CA GLU A 137 16.34 -13.93 14.16
C GLU A 137 15.19 -14.04 15.18
N GLU A 138 14.51 -15.19 15.21
CA GLU A 138 13.54 -15.46 16.26
C GLU A 138 14.31 -15.38 17.57
N ASP A 139 14.07 -14.32 18.36
CA ASP A 139 14.44 -14.29 19.76
C ASP A 139 13.66 -15.44 20.41
N ASP A 140 14.30 -16.60 20.48
CA ASP A 140 13.90 -17.80 21.21
C ASP A 140 14.02 -17.49 22.71
N LYS A 141 13.26 -16.50 23.18
CA LYS A 141 13.03 -16.23 24.60
C LYS A 141 11.76 -16.98 24.98
N THR A 142 11.96 -18.28 25.19
CA THR A 142 11.51 -18.98 26.39
C THR A 142 10.47 -18.20 27.21
N ILE A 143 9.19 -18.50 26.99
CA ILE A 143 8.20 -18.36 28.06
C ILE A 143 8.48 -19.54 28.99
N GLU A 144 9.46 -19.34 29.87
CA GLU A 144 9.69 -20.19 31.02
C GLU A 144 8.40 -20.22 31.87
N LYS A 145 8.06 -21.43 32.28
CA LYS A 145 6.89 -21.76 33.08
C LYS A 145 6.96 -21.06 34.43
N ASP A 146 6.11 -20.07 34.66
CA ASP A 146 5.75 -19.70 36.03
C ASP A 146 4.66 -20.64 36.54
N ALA A 147 5.11 -21.81 37.01
CA ALA A 147 4.36 -22.68 37.88
C ALA A 147 4.80 -22.46 39.35
N LYS A 148 3.84 -21.94 40.14
CA LYS A 148 3.64 -22.11 41.60
C LYS A 148 4.49 -21.30 42.58
N THR A 149 3.81 -20.39 43.30
CA THR A 149 3.43 -20.48 44.74
C THR A 149 2.62 -19.22 45.07
N SER A 150 1.43 -19.22 45.70
CA SER A 150 1.12 -19.57 47.09
C SER A 150 -0.41 -19.39 47.28
N THR A 151 -1.17 -20.47 47.50
CA THR A 151 -1.84 -20.87 48.76
C THR A 151 -3.17 -20.16 49.10
N LYS A 152 -4.26 -20.93 49.03
CA LYS A 152 -5.53 -20.70 49.75
C LYS A 152 -5.29 -20.62 51.26
N LYS A 153 -5.86 -19.62 51.92
CA LYS A 153 -6.74 -19.83 53.10
C LYS A 153 -7.59 -18.59 53.35
#